data_AF-A0A158EXJ3-F1
#
_entry.id   AF-A0A158EXJ3-F1
#
_cell.length_a   1.000
_cell.length_b   1.000
_cell.length_c   1.000
_cell.angle_alpha   90.00
_cell.angle_beta   90.00
_cell.angle_gamma   90.00
#
_symmetry.space_group_name_H-M   'P 1'
#
loop_
_entity.id
_entity.type
_entity.pdbx_description
1 polymer ?
#
loop_
_entity_poly.entity_id
_entity_poly.type
_entity_poly.pdbx_seq_one_letter_code
_entity_poly.pdbx_strand_id
1 'polypeptide(L)'
;MSKTRLQRELARRYNPVPHTEEDDRRMLADPEFKAAYDALGPKYEALHALLSARKEAGLTQAQIAERMGTTASAVARLEGSLISEKHSPSVATLRKYATACGKTLRIAFV
;
A
#
# COMPACT_ATOMS: atom_id res chain seq x y z
N MET A 1 18.70 -9.83 30.02
CA MET A 1 18.89 -8.46 29.49
C MET A 1 17.53 -7.88 29.13
N SER A 2 17.09 -6.78 29.75
CA SER A 2 15.69 -6.30 29.58
C SER A 2 15.49 -5.60 28.23
N LYS A 3 14.35 -5.88 27.56
CA LYS A 3 13.93 -5.29 26.27
C LYS A 3 14.08 -3.76 26.22
N THR A 4 13.89 -3.10 27.37
CA THR A 4 13.93 -1.65 27.53
C THR A 4 15.32 -1.04 27.29
N ARG A 5 16.39 -1.78 27.62
CA ARG A 5 17.78 -1.31 27.41
C ARG A 5 18.18 -1.41 25.93
N LEU A 6 17.79 -2.50 25.28
CA LEU A 6 18.00 -2.74 23.84
C LEU A 6 17.28 -1.70 22.96
N GLN A 7 16.02 -1.37 23.27
CA GLN A 7 15.27 -0.36 22.50
C GLN A 7 15.88 1.04 22.58
N ARG A 8 16.38 1.46 23.77
CA ARG A 8 17.07 2.74 23.93
C ARG A 8 18.40 2.79 23.17
N GLU A 9 19.11 1.67 23.09
CA GLU A 9 20.38 1.58 22.40
C GLU A 9 20.20 1.59 20.87
N LEU A 10 19.20 0.87 20.36
CA LEU A 10 18.79 0.92 18.95
C LEU A 10 18.32 2.33 18.53
N ALA A 11 17.51 2.98 19.35
CA ALA A 11 17.05 4.35 19.08
C ALA A 11 18.21 5.37 19.03
N ARG A 12 19.30 5.14 19.77
CA ARG A 12 20.51 5.96 19.71
C ARG A 12 21.36 5.74 18.46
N ARG A 13 21.27 4.57 17.82
CA ARG A 13 22.07 4.22 16.63
C ARG A 13 21.29 4.39 15.31
N TYR A 14 19.96 4.44 15.36
CA TYR A 14 19.13 4.62 14.19
C TYR A 14 19.07 6.10 13.78
N ASN A 15 19.84 6.48 12.76
CA ASN A 15 19.82 7.80 12.14
C ASN A 15 19.47 7.66 10.65
N PRO A 16 18.18 7.55 10.29
CA PRO A 16 17.79 7.39 8.89
C PRO A 16 18.05 8.69 8.12
N VAL A 17 18.52 8.55 6.89
CA VAL A 17 18.53 9.68 5.94
C VAL A 17 17.09 9.86 5.45
N PRO A 18 16.47 11.03 5.68
CA PRO A 18 15.12 11.27 5.21
C PRO A 18 15.11 11.36 3.68
N HIS A 19 14.13 10.72 3.06
CA HIS A 19 13.81 10.95 1.65
C HIS A 19 12.98 12.22 1.54
N THR A 20 13.42 13.16 0.71
CA THR A 20 12.81 14.49 0.57
C THR A 20 12.20 14.70 -0.81
N GLU A 21 11.34 15.70 -0.94
CA GLU A 21 10.80 16.11 -2.25
C GLU A 21 11.90 16.57 -3.24
N GLU A 22 13.07 17.00 -2.73
CA GLU A 22 14.22 17.36 -3.57
C GLU A 22 14.86 16.12 -4.19
N ASP A 23 14.88 14.99 -3.46
CA ASP A 23 15.36 13.72 -3.98
C ASP A 23 14.45 13.23 -5.11
N ASP A 24 13.12 13.34 -4.94
CA ASP A 24 12.15 13.04 -5.99
C ASP A 24 12.37 13.90 -7.23
N ARG A 25 12.51 15.23 -7.06
CA ARG A 25 12.78 16.15 -8.16
C ARG A 25 14.07 15.80 -8.90
N ARG A 26 15.14 15.47 -8.18
CA ARG A 26 16.43 15.09 -8.77
C ARG A 26 16.33 13.77 -9.54
N MET A 27 15.65 12.76 -8.99
CA MET A 27 15.48 11.45 -9.62
C MET A 27 14.59 11.54 -10.87
N LEU A 28 13.46 12.26 -10.78
CA LEU A 28 12.52 12.42 -11.90
C LEU A 28 13.03 13.35 -13.02
N ALA A 29 14.10 14.11 -12.77
CA ALA A 29 14.77 14.90 -13.81
C ALA A 29 15.62 14.04 -14.77
N ASP A 30 16.01 12.84 -14.37
CA ASP A 30 16.66 11.87 -15.24
C ASP A 30 15.62 11.18 -16.16
N PRO A 31 15.71 11.37 -17.49
CA PRO A 31 14.75 10.78 -18.43
C PRO A 31 14.70 9.25 -18.39
N GLU A 32 15.84 8.57 -18.14
CA GLU A 32 15.87 7.10 -18.08
C GLU A 32 15.16 6.61 -16.82
N PHE A 33 15.45 7.24 -15.69
CA PHE A 33 14.76 6.96 -14.44
C PHE A 33 13.25 7.22 -14.57
N LYS A 34 12.87 8.37 -15.12
CA LYS A 34 11.46 8.73 -15.29
C LYS A 34 10.72 7.72 -16.17
N ALA A 35 11.31 7.31 -17.29
CA ALA A 35 10.71 6.32 -18.17
C ALA A 35 10.51 4.97 -17.46
N ALA A 36 11.51 4.50 -16.70
CA ALA A 36 11.39 3.28 -15.91
C ALA A 36 10.34 3.40 -14.79
N TYR A 37 10.26 4.55 -14.13
CA TYR A 37 9.27 4.84 -13.09
C TYR A 37 7.84 4.85 -13.66
N ASP A 38 7.61 5.55 -14.76
CA ASP A 38 6.30 5.63 -15.41
C ASP A 38 5.85 4.25 -15.92
N ALA A 39 6.78 3.44 -16.44
CA ALA A 39 6.48 2.08 -16.89
C ALA A 39 5.99 1.15 -15.76
N LEU A 40 6.27 1.48 -14.48
CA LEU A 40 5.71 0.76 -13.34
C LEU A 40 4.26 1.13 -13.06
N GLY A 41 3.80 2.32 -13.48
CA GLY A 41 2.46 2.86 -13.21
C GLY A 41 1.33 1.84 -13.38
N PRO A 42 1.17 1.22 -14.57
CA PRO A 42 0.11 0.25 -14.84
C PRO A 42 0.06 -0.92 -13.84
N LYS A 43 1.22 -1.34 -13.32
CA LYS A 43 1.32 -2.43 -12.34
C LYS A 43 0.72 -2.07 -10.98
N TYR A 44 0.77 -0.79 -10.61
CA TYR A 44 0.34 -0.32 -9.28
C TYR A 44 -1.02 0.36 -9.27
N GLU A 45 -1.62 0.66 -10.43
CA GLU A 45 -2.92 1.36 -10.52
C GLU A 45 -4.02 0.72 -9.68
N ALA A 46 -4.19 -0.61 -9.78
CA ALA A 46 -5.21 -1.32 -9.02
C ALA A 46 -4.98 -1.24 -7.50
N LEU A 47 -3.73 -1.32 -7.06
CA LEU A 47 -3.38 -1.16 -5.65
C LEU A 47 -3.64 0.27 -5.18
N HIS A 48 -3.23 1.27 -5.97
CA HIS A 48 -3.46 2.67 -5.65
C HIS A 48 -4.95 2.98 -5.49
N ALA A 49 -5.81 2.39 -6.34
CA ALA A 49 -7.26 2.53 -6.20
C ALA A 49 -7.77 1.97 -4.86
N LEU A 50 -7.31 0.78 -4.44
CA LEU A 50 -7.69 0.21 -3.14
C LEU A 50 -7.22 1.07 -1.96
N LEU A 51 -5.93 1.45 -1.96
CA LEU A 51 -5.34 2.22 -0.87
C LEU A 51 -5.96 3.61 -0.76
N SER A 52 -6.25 4.26 -1.89
CA SER A 52 -6.93 5.56 -1.93
C SER A 52 -8.35 5.44 -1.40
N ALA A 53 -9.12 4.43 -1.82
CA ALA A 53 -10.45 4.17 -1.30
C ALA A 53 -10.45 3.98 0.23
N ARG A 54 -9.48 3.24 0.76
CA ARG A 54 -9.32 3.04 2.21
C ARG A 54 -8.92 4.32 2.95
N LYS A 55 -8.00 5.08 2.38
CA LYS A 55 -7.53 6.37 2.93
C LYS A 55 -8.67 7.39 2.98
N GLU A 56 -9.45 7.51 1.91
CA GLU A 56 -10.63 8.38 1.84
C GLU A 56 -11.71 7.97 2.85
N ALA A 57 -11.85 6.67 3.11
CA ALA A 57 -12.74 6.16 4.15
C ALA A 57 -12.20 6.39 5.58
N GLY A 58 -10.97 6.89 5.74
CA GLY A 58 -10.34 7.13 7.03
C GLY A 58 -10.00 5.85 7.80
N LEU A 59 -9.80 4.72 7.11
CA LEU A 59 -9.64 3.41 7.74
C LEU A 59 -8.19 2.94 7.79
N THR A 60 -7.79 2.40 8.94
CA THR A 60 -6.59 1.57 9.07
C THR A 60 -6.83 0.17 8.49
N GLN A 61 -5.76 -0.59 8.25
CA GLN A 61 -5.86 -1.99 7.83
C GLN A 61 -6.62 -2.87 8.84
N ALA A 62 -6.52 -2.57 10.14
CA ALA A 62 -7.26 -3.29 11.18
C ALA A 62 -8.76 -2.99 11.12
N GLN A 63 -9.13 -1.72 11.00
CA GLN A 63 -10.54 -1.30 10.95
C GLN A 63 -11.28 -1.82 9.72
N ILE A 64 -10.62 -1.79 8.55
CA ILE A 64 -11.24 -2.38 7.35
C ILE A 64 -11.35 -3.91 7.47
N ALA A 65 -10.39 -4.56 8.12
CA ALA A 65 -10.45 -6.01 8.35
C ALA A 65 -11.68 -6.37 9.21
N GLU A 66 -11.95 -5.60 10.27
CA GLU A 66 -13.15 -5.75 11.10
C GLU A 66 -14.43 -5.61 10.26
N ARG A 67 -14.52 -4.56 9.42
CA ARG A 67 -15.68 -4.35 8.52
C ARG A 67 -15.86 -5.47 7.51
N MET A 68 -14.77 -6.07 7.05
CA MET A 68 -14.78 -7.19 6.11
C MET A 68 -15.01 -8.55 6.79
N GLY A 69 -15.01 -8.62 8.13
CA GLY A 69 -15.07 -9.87 8.88
C GLY A 69 -13.83 -10.74 8.68
N THR A 70 -12.64 -10.13 8.64
CA THR A 70 -11.36 -10.82 8.42
C THR A 70 -10.24 -10.27 9.32
N THR A 71 -9.00 -10.69 9.11
CA THR A 71 -7.83 -10.25 9.91
C THR A 71 -7.05 -9.15 9.21
N ALA A 72 -6.35 -8.31 9.97
CA ALA A 72 -5.44 -7.30 9.42
C ALA A 72 -4.35 -7.91 8.53
N SER A 73 -3.86 -9.11 8.87
CA SER A 73 -2.90 -9.85 8.03
C SER A 73 -3.49 -10.31 6.69
N ALA A 74 -4.77 -10.69 6.66
CA ALA A 74 -5.46 -11.04 5.43
C ALA A 74 -5.67 -9.80 4.53
N VAL A 75 -5.99 -8.64 5.11
CA VAL A 75 -6.06 -7.36 4.40
C VAL A 75 -4.69 -6.95 3.85
N ALA A 76 -3.63 -7.02 4.66
CA ALA A 76 -2.29 -6.69 4.20
C ALA A 76 -1.85 -7.58 3.03
N ARG A 77 -2.18 -8.88 3.08
CA ARG A 77 -1.94 -9.81 1.96
C ARG A 77 -2.78 -9.46 0.74
N LEU A 78 -4.05 -9.10 0.91
CA LEU A 78 -4.92 -8.66 -0.17
C LEU A 78 -4.36 -7.41 -0.88
N GLU A 79 -3.97 -6.40 -0.11
CA GLU A 79 -3.36 -5.17 -0.65
C GLU A 79 -2.03 -5.50 -1.36
N GLY A 80 -1.17 -6.32 -0.77
CA GLY A 80 0.08 -6.75 -1.42
C GLY A 80 -0.10 -7.62 -2.66
N SER A 81 -1.19 -8.41 -2.72
CA SER A 81 -1.42 -9.37 -3.80
C SER A 81 -1.69 -8.72 -5.17
N LEU A 82 -2.15 -7.47 -5.21
CA LEU A 82 -2.42 -6.77 -6.46
C LEU A 82 -1.16 -6.42 -7.26
N ILE A 83 0.02 -6.48 -6.64
CA ILE A 83 1.31 -6.24 -7.31
C ILE A 83 1.94 -7.55 -7.81
N SER A 84 1.46 -8.70 -7.34
CA SER A 84 2.06 -10.02 -7.57
C SER A 84 1.17 -10.89 -8.45
N GLU A 85 1.73 -11.41 -9.55
CA GLU A 85 0.99 -12.29 -10.45
C GLU A 85 0.72 -13.69 -9.87
N LYS A 86 1.35 -14.04 -8.75
CA LYS A 86 1.25 -15.41 -8.19
C LYS A 86 -0.12 -15.69 -7.57
N HIS A 87 -0.78 -14.69 -7.00
CA HIS A 87 -2.05 -14.84 -6.30
C HIS A 87 -2.92 -13.61 -6.53
N SER A 88 -3.98 -13.74 -7.32
CA SER A 88 -4.95 -12.67 -7.51
C SER A 88 -6.13 -12.83 -6.54
N PRO A 89 -6.61 -11.76 -5.89
CA PRO A 89 -7.81 -11.83 -5.09
C PRO A 89 -9.04 -12.05 -5.95
N SER A 90 -10.05 -12.73 -5.40
CA SER A 90 -11.31 -12.90 -6.11
C SER A 90 -12.04 -11.55 -6.29
N VAL A 91 -12.82 -11.43 -7.36
CA VAL A 91 -13.71 -10.27 -7.58
C VAL A 91 -14.68 -10.09 -6.41
N ALA A 92 -15.12 -11.17 -5.77
CA ALA A 92 -15.97 -11.12 -4.58
C ALA A 92 -15.24 -10.46 -3.39
N THR A 93 -13.95 -10.75 -3.20
CA THR A 93 -13.11 -10.12 -2.18
C THR A 93 -12.95 -8.63 -2.44
N LEU A 94 -12.67 -8.24 -3.69
CA LEU A 94 -12.54 -6.84 -4.09
C LEU A 94 -13.86 -6.07 -3.87
N ARG A 95 -15.01 -6.72 -4.15
CA ARG A 95 -16.33 -6.14 -3.89
C ARG A 95 -16.57 -5.89 -2.41
N LYS A 96 -16.25 -6.86 -1.54
CA LYS A 96 -16.36 -6.70 -0.07
C LYS A 96 -15.47 -5.57 0.43
N TYR A 97 -14.25 -5.47 -0.06
CA TYR A 97 -13.33 -4.38 0.29
C TYR A 97 -13.90 -3.02 -0.11
N ALA A 98 -14.38 -2.88 -1.36
CA ALA A 98 -15.02 -1.66 -1.84
C ALA A 98 -16.21 -1.27 -0.95
N THR A 99 -17.10 -2.22 -0.64
CA THR A 99 -18.25 -1.99 0.25
C THR A 99 -17.82 -1.57 1.65
N ALA A 100 -16.77 -2.16 2.22
CA ALA A 100 -16.24 -1.78 3.53
C ALA A 100 -15.70 -0.34 3.57
N CYS A 101 -15.21 0.15 2.43
CA CYS A 101 -14.82 1.55 2.22
C CYS A 101 -15.98 2.48 1.83
N GLY A 102 -17.21 1.98 1.69
CA GLY A 102 -18.34 2.78 1.19
C GLY A 102 -18.23 3.12 -0.31
N LYS A 103 -17.57 2.27 -1.10
CA LYS A 103 -17.37 2.41 -2.55
C LYS A 103 -18.04 1.28 -3.32
N THR A 104 -18.05 1.39 -4.64
CA THR A 104 -18.54 0.35 -5.56
C THR A 104 -17.40 -0.12 -6.45
N LEU A 105 -17.25 -1.45 -6.60
CA LEU A 105 -16.29 -2.03 -7.54
C LEU A 105 -16.80 -1.87 -8.97
N ARG A 106 -15.98 -1.25 -9.84
CA ARG A 106 -16.17 -1.17 -11.29
C ARG A 106 -14.93 -1.74 -11.98
N ILE A 107 -15.14 -2.56 -13.00
CA ILE A 107 -14.08 -3.12 -13.86
C ILE A 107 -14.30 -2.55 -15.26
N ALA A 108 -13.24 -2.07 -15.89
CA ALA A 108 -13.24 -1.56 -17.26
C ALA A 108 -11.93 -1.94 -17.95
N PHE A 109 -11.98 -2.09 -19.27
CA PHE A 109 -10.79 -2.14 -20.12
C PHE A 109 -10.46 -0.70 -20.53
N VAL A 110 -9.19 -0.33 -20.42
CA VAL A 110 -8.66 1.01 -20.72
C VAL A 110 -7.62 0.92 -21.83
#